data_AF-A0AAD6KIE4-F1
#
_entry.id   AF-A0AAD6KIE4-F1
#
_cell.length_a   1.000
_cell.length_b   1.000
_cell.length_c   1.000
_cell.angle_alpha   90.00
_cell.angle_beta   90.00
_cell.angle_gamma   90.00
#
_symmetry.space_group_name_H-M   'P 1'
#
loop_
_entity.id
_entity.type
_entity.pdbx_description
1 polymer ?
#
loop_
_entity_poly.entity_id
_entity_poly.type
_entity_poly.pdbx_seq_one_letter_code
_entity_poly.pdbx_strand_id
1 'polypeptide(L)'
;MSKLGFGQNNKRYGLMKLVFVLSFATLVGIALFAHFLRTSSSSSISFTYQSIASLNRAAEKPADNIVASDSQDHQKEGCEHKNGSLEGRVLSATFADLPAPELEWEQMPSAPVPRLDGYSVQIKNLFYVFVGYRNLDHVHSHVDVYNFSDNTWCDRFDTPKDMANSHLGVATDGRYVYIVSGQNGTQCRTAITTCFSLDTETRKWHRLPPLPAPRYAPATQLWRGRLHVMGGSKENRHTPGLDHWSIAVKNGKALDEWRTETPIPRGGPHRACVVVDDRLLVIGGQEGDFMAKPGSPIFKCSRRKEVYRLISLFLLDHIGF
;
A
#
# COMPACT_ATOMS: atom_id res chain seq x y z
N MET A 1 79.40 18.05 -45.61
CA MET A 1 78.82 19.07 -46.50
C MET A 1 77.31 18.86 -46.50
N SER A 2 76.57 19.45 -45.56
CA SER A 2 75.82 20.73 -45.74
C SER A 2 75.02 20.72 -47.05
N LYS A 3 73.69 20.80 -47.04
CA LYS A 3 72.89 22.00 -46.74
C LYS A 3 71.39 21.63 -46.66
N LEU A 4 70.68 22.11 -45.62
CA LEU A 4 69.64 23.17 -45.64
C LEU A 4 68.34 22.76 -46.36
N GLY A 5 67.15 22.85 -45.81
CA GLY A 5 66.67 23.55 -44.62
C GLY A 5 65.29 24.12 -44.95
N PHE A 6 64.22 23.62 -44.34
CA PHE A 6 62.90 24.28 -44.33
C PHE A 6 62.07 23.63 -43.22
N GLY A 7 61.91 24.30 -42.08
CA GLY A 7 61.22 23.67 -40.94
C GLY A 7 60.86 24.58 -39.77
N GLN A 8 60.73 25.90 -39.97
CA GLN A 8 60.28 26.80 -38.90
C GLN A 8 58.78 27.16 -38.96
N ASN A 9 58.03 26.76 -39.99
CA ASN A 9 56.59 27.09 -40.09
C ASN A 9 55.64 26.08 -39.43
N ASN A 10 56.05 24.84 -39.15
CA ASN A 10 55.13 23.81 -38.62
C ASN A 10 54.91 23.86 -37.10
N LYS A 11 55.78 24.51 -36.32
CA LYS A 11 55.63 24.58 -34.85
C LYS A 11 54.57 25.58 -34.39
N ARG A 12 54.36 26.69 -35.12
CA ARG A 12 53.32 27.69 -34.80
C ARG A 12 51.90 27.18 -35.07
N TYR A 13 51.70 26.38 -36.11
CA TYR A 13 50.40 25.78 -36.44
C TYR A 13 49.98 24.68 -35.45
N GLY A 14 50.93 23.90 -34.92
CA GLY A 14 50.65 22.89 -33.89
C GLY A 14 50.24 23.50 -32.54
N LEU A 15 50.90 24.60 -32.14
CA LEU A 15 50.60 25.28 -30.88
C LEU A 15 49.25 26.02 -30.93
N MET A 16 48.89 26.66 -32.05
CA MET A 16 47.56 27.29 -32.18
C MET A 16 46.41 26.27 -32.22
N LYS A 17 46.60 25.10 -32.86
CA LYS A 17 45.58 24.03 -32.82
C LYS A 17 45.40 23.44 -31.43
N LEU A 18 46.48 23.27 -30.67
CA LEU A 18 46.41 22.77 -29.29
C LEU A 18 45.69 23.75 -28.36
N VAL A 19 45.95 25.06 -28.49
CA VAL A 19 45.28 26.11 -27.72
C VAL A 19 43.78 26.20 -28.05
N PHE A 20 43.40 26.05 -29.32
CA PHE A 20 41.99 26.02 -29.72
C PHE A 20 41.24 24.77 -29.23
N VAL A 21 41.88 23.60 -29.25
CA VAL A 21 41.25 22.36 -28.75
C VAL A 21 41.09 22.41 -27.22
N LEU A 22 42.08 22.93 -26.51
CA LEU A 22 42.01 23.10 -25.05
C LEU A 22 40.98 24.17 -24.64
N SER A 23 40.84 25.28 -25.39
CA SER A 23 39.82 26.29 -25.11
C SER A 23 38.40 25.82 -25.42
N PHE A 24 38.22 24.98 -26.44
CA PHE A 24 36.92 24.41 -26.76
C PHE A 24 36.51 23.34 -25.73
N ALA A 25 37.45 22.51 -25.26
CA ALA A 25 37.18 21.52 -24.21
C ALA A 25 36.81 22.16 -22.87
N THR A 26 37.43 23.29 -22.49
CA THR A 26 37.06 24.03 -21.27
C THR A 26 35.70 24.71 -21.40
N LEU A 27 35.35 25.26 -22.56
CA LEU A 27 34.02 25.82 -22.83
C LEU A 27 32.91 24.77 -22.77
N VAL A 28 33.13 23.57 -23.33
CA VAL A 28 32.19 22.44 -23.24
C VAL A 28 32.06 21.94 -21.80
N GLY A 29 33.17 21.87 -21.06
CA GLY A 29 33.16 21.50 -19.64
C GLY A 29 32.36 22.49 -18.77
N ILE A 30 32.52 23.79 -19.00
CA ILE A 30 31.77 24.85 -18.29
C ILE A 30 30.28 24.79 -18.65
N ALA A 31 29.93 24.55 -19.91
CA ALA A 31 28.54 24.41 -20.34
C ALA A 31 27.85 23.18 -19.71
N LEU A 32 28.54 22.05 -19.62
CA LEU A 32 28.03 20.84 -18.96
C LEU A 32 27.90 21.02 -17.44
N PHE A 33 28.82 21.73 -16.79
CA PHE A 33 28.75 22.03 -15.37
C PHE A 33 27.62 23.03 -15.05
N ALA A 34 27.40 24.03 -15.91
CA ALA A 34 26.28 24.97 -15.80
C ALA A 34 24.93 24.26 -16.02
N HIS A 35 24.86 23.30 -16.94
CA HIS A 35 23.65 22.49 -17.15
C HIS A 35 23.37 21.59 -15.94
N PHE A 36 24.39 20.96 -15.34
CA PHE A 36 24.26 20.15 -14.13
C PHE A 36 23.78 20.97 -12.92
N LEU A 37 24.29 22.20 -12.75
CA LEU A 37 23.83 23.10 -11.70
C LEU A 37 22.41 23.60 -11.95
N ARG A 38 22.00 23.84 -13.21
CA ARG A 38 20.64 24.25 -13.58
C ARG A 38 19.60 23.15 -13.42
N THR A 39 19.98 21.89 -13.66
CA THR A 39 19.12 20.71 -13.41
C THR A 39 19.08 20.33 -11.93
N SER A 40 20.10 20.68 -11.14
CA SER A 40 20.12 20.42 -9.68
C SER A 40 19.38 21.49 -8.86
N SER A 41 19.03 22.62 -9.46
CA SER A 41 18.32 23.74 -8.81
C SER A 41 16.88 23.96 -9.30
N SER A 42 16.35 23.06 -10.15
CA SER A 42 14.99 23.16 -10.70
C SER A 42 14.13 21.95 -10.33
N SER A 43 13.70 21.86 -9.08
CA SER A 43 12.44 21.20 -8.68
C SER A 43 12.02 21.59 -7.25
N SER A 44 11.90 22.90 -6.99
CA SER A 44 10.99 23.40 -5.96
C SER A 44 9.65 23.67 -6.62
N ILE A 45 8.69 22.76 -6.45
CA ILE A 45 7.28 23.07 -6.71
C ILE A 45 6.83 23.91 -5.51
N SER A 46 6.80 25.22 -5.67
CA SER A 46 6.09 26.11 -4.77
C SER A 46 4.59 25.91 -4.98
N PHE A 47 3.91 25.28 -4.03
CA PHE A 47 2.46 25.40 -3.91
C PHE A 47 2.15 26.74 -3.24
N THR A 48 1.80 27.75 -4.02
CA THR A 48 1.11 28.93 -3.50
C THR A 48 -0.30 28.51 -3.11
N TYR A 49 -0.56 28.38 -1.81
CA TYR A 49 -1.90 28.40 -1.25
C TYR A 49 -2.48 29.81 -1.47
N GLN A 50 -3.34 29.98 -2.48
CA GLN A 50 -4.26 31.11 -2.49
C GLN A 50 -5.41 30.76 -1.55
N SER A 51 -5.40 31.36 -0.37
CA SER A 51 -6.57 31.34 0.52
C SER A 51 -7.72 32.07 -0.17
N ILE A 52 -8.79 31.36 -0.51
CA ILE A 52 -10.08 32.01 -0.75
C ILE A 52 -10.72 32.21 0.61
N ALA A 53 -10.27 33.27 1.29
CA ALA A 53 -11.00 33.89 2.38
C ALA A 53 -11.45 35.27 1.87
N SER A 54 -12.62 35.31 1.22
CA SER A 54 -13.55 36.46 1.20
C SER A 54 -14.57 36.33 0.07
N LEU A 55 -15.69 35.68 0.36
CA LEU A 55 -16.98 36.04 -0.23
C LEU A 55 -18.10 35.64 0.73
N ASN A 56 -18.08 36.27 1.92
CA ASN A 56 -19.32 36.46 2.67
C ASN A 56 -20.08 37.61 2.00
N ARG A 57 -21.10 37.27 1.21
CA ARG A 57 -22.27 38.13 1.01
C ARG A 57 -23.51 37.27 0.85
N ALA A 58 -24.23 37.20 1.97
CA ALA A 58 -25.69 37.09 2.13
C ALA A 58 -26.50 36.44 1.00
N ALA A 59 -27.12 35.31 1.31
CA ALA A 59 -28.47 34.97 0.85
C ALA A 59 -29.11 33.95 1.82
N GLU A 60 -29.94 34.51 2.69
CA GLU A 60 -31.19 34.01 3.30
C GLU A 60 -31.47 32.49 3.35
N LYS A 61 -31.79 32.02 4.57
CA LYS A 61 -32.60 30.81 4.82
C LYS A 61 -33.95 30.92 4.09
N PRO A 62 -34.58 29.77 3.79
CA PRO A 62 -35.99 29.64 4.14
C PRO A 62 -36.24 28.45 5.06
N ALA A 63 -37.25 28.65 5.90
CA ALA A 63 -37.80 27.75 6.88
C ALA A 63 -38.57 26.58 6.25
N ASP A 64 -38.88 25.62 7.13
CA ASP A 64 -39.68 24.41 6.95
C ASP A 64 -40.91 24.54 6.03
N ASN A 65 -41.30 23.43 5.39
CA ASN A 65 -42.69 22.95 5.43
C ASN A 65 -42.80 21.50 4.90
N ILE A 66 -43.06 20.60 5.83
CA ILE A 66 -43.67 19.29 5.59
C ILE A 66 -45.15 19.52 5.30
N VAL A 67 -45.64 19.11 4.13
CA VAL A 67 -47.07 18.82 3.91
C VAL A 67 -47.20 17.58 3.03
N ALA A 68 -47.78 16.54 3.62
CA ALA A 68 -48.37 15.42 2.88
C ALA A 68 -49.77 15.85 2.42
N SER A 69 -50.14 15.56 1.18
CA SER A 69 -51.54 15.50 0.78
C SER A 69 -51.72 14.48 -0.35
N ASP A 70 -52.33 13.39 0.05
CA ASP A 70 -53.08 12.42 -0.75
C ASP A 70 -54.26 13.12 -1.45
N SER A 71 -54.59 12.73 -2.70
CA SER A 71 -55.96 12.66 -3.27
C SER A 71 -55.98 12.63 -4.80
N GLN A 72 -57.02 11.95 -5.27
CA GLN A 72 -57.26 11.37 -6.59
C GLN A 72 -57.85 12.36 -7.63
N ASP A 73 -57.64 11.99 -8.90
CA ASP A 73 -58.64 11.84 -9.96
C ASP A 73 -58.78 12.84 -11.16
N HIS A 74 -58.98 12.20 -12.32
CA HIS A 74 -59.63 12.57 -13.58
C HIS A 74 -58.93 13.38 -14.72
N GLN A 75 -58.51 12.58 -15.74
CA GLN A 75 -58.66 12.68 -17.21
C GLN A 75 -58.69 14.04 -17.95
N LYS A 76 -57.81 14.18 -18.97
CA LYS A 76 -58.19 14.37 -20.40
C LYS A 76 -57.00 14.24 -21.38
N GLU A 77 -57.34 13.79 -22.59
CA GLU A 77 -56.52 13.31 -23.70
C GLU A 77 -55.66 14.38 -24.43
N GLY A 78 -54.57 13.94 -25.08
CA GLY A 78 -53.83 14.70 -26.09
C GLY A 78 -52.52 14.03 -26.52
N CYS A 79 -52.34 13.79 -27.82
CA CYS A 79 -51.36 12.87 -28.43
C CYS A 79 -49.98 13.50 -28.76
N GLU A 80 -48.94 12.65 -28.69
CA GLU A 80 -47.64 12.65 -29.39
C GLU A 80 -46.62 13.79 -29.24
N HIS A 81 -45.48 13.48 -28.60
CA HIS A 81 -44.19 13.27 -29.29
C HIS A 81 -43.14 12.68 -28.34
N LYS A 82 -42.53 11.56 -28.72
CA LYS A 82 -41.37 10.98 -28.04
C LYS A 82 -40.15 11.87 -28.23
N ASN A 83 -39.55 12.31 -27.12
CA ASN A 83 -38.11 12.48 -27.00
C ASN A 83 -37.71 12.00 -25.61
N GLY A 84 -36.94 10.90 -25.57
CA GLY A 84 -36.59 10.21 -24.34
C GLY A 84 -35.75 11.07 -23.41
N SER A 85 -36.34 11.49 -22.30
CA SER A 85 -35.58 11.74 -21.09
C SER A 85 -35.31 10.39 -20.45
N LEU A 86 -34.03 10.04 -20.25
CA LEU A 86 -33.63 8.95 -19.38
C LEU A 86 -34.36 9.14 -18.05
N GLU A 87 -35.33 8.27 -17.76
CA GLU A 87 -35.87 8.13 -16.41
C GLU A 87 -34.67 7.80 -15.52
N GLY A 88 -34.19 8.81 -14.81
CA GLY A 88 -33.21 8.64 -13.76
C GLY A 88 -33.77 7.59 -12.83
N ARG A 89 -33.04 6.48 -12.69
CA ARG A 89 -33.38 5.37 -11.80
C ARG A 89 -33.70 5.97 -10.42
N VAL A 90 -34.97 6.11 -10.07
CA VAL A 90 -35.37 6.60 -8.76
C VAL A 90 -35.05 5.48 -7.79
N LEU A 91 -33.89 5.60 -7.14
CA LEU A 91 -33.52 4.72 -6.06
C LEU A 91 -34.56 4.90 -4.94
N SER A 92 -35.11 3.80 -4.43
CA SER A 92 -35.97 3.83 -3.24
C SER A 92 -35.29 4.66 -2.14
N ALA A 93 -36.06 5.41 -1.34
CA ALA A 93 -35.53 6.23 -0.24
C ALA A 93 -34.64 5.43 0.75
N THR A 94 -34.73 4.10 0.75
CA THR A 94 -33.84 3.17 1.47
C THR A 94 -32.39 3.19 0.96
N PHE A 95 -32.15 3.67 -0.26
CA PHE A 95 -30.84 3.83 -0.91
C PHE A 95 -30.50 5.30 -1.17
N ALA A 96 -31.21 6.25 -0.53
CA ALA A 96 -30.75 7.62 -0.52
C ALA A 96 -29.36 7.64 0.13
N ASP A 97 -28.38 8.20 -0.58
CA ASP A 97 -27.05 8.46 -0.04
C ASP A 97 -27.23 9.35 1.20
N LEU A 98 -27.28 8.74 2.38
CA LEU A 98 -27.15 9.49 3.62
C LEU A 98 -25.83 10.26 3.50
N PRO A 99 -25.82 11.58 3.78
CA PRO A 99 -24.57 12.32 3.75
C PRO A 99 -23.60 11.59 4.68
N ALA A 100 -22.52 11.07 4.09
CA ALA A 100 -21.47 10.45 4.88
C ALA A 100 -21.02 11.48 5.92
N PRO A 101 -20.77 11.07 7.17
CA PRO A 101 -20.24 12.00 8.16
C PRO A 101 -18.98 12.65 7.59
N GLU A 102 -18.91 13.97 7.64
CA GLU A 102 -17.72 14.70 7.21
C GLU A 102 -16.58 14.33 8.17
N LEU A 103 -15.62 13.56 7.67
CA LEU A 103 -14.42 13.19 8.40
C LEU A 103 -13.30 14.14 7.97
N GLU A 104 -12.79 14.94 8.89
CA GLU A 104 -11.63 15.79 8.67
C GLU A 104 -10.34 15.01 8.94
N TRP A 105 -9.37 15.15 8.03
CA TRP A 105 -8.06 14.55 8.20
C TRP A 105 -7.16 15.47 9.02
N GLU A 106 -6.56 14.93 10.08
CA GLU A 106 -5.54 15.61 10.88
C GLU A 106 -4.15 15.03 10.57
N GLN A 107 -3.14 15.90 10.47
CA GLN A 107 -1.76 15.47 10.30
C GLN A 107 -1.13 15.11 11.66
N MET A 108 -0.81 13.83 11.83
CA MET A 108 -0.10 13.32 13.00
C MET A 108 1.43 13.41 12.86
N PRO A 109 2.20 13.32 13.97
CA PRO A 109 3.66 13.30 13.94
C PRO A 109 4.24 12.21 13.03
N SER A 110 5.18 12.63 12.19
CA SER A 110 5.83 11.76 11.20
C SER A 110 6.45 10.51 11.83
N ALA A 111 6.29 9.37 11.16
CA ALA A 111 6.97 8.13 11.55
C ALA A 111 8.50 8.31 11.57
N PRO A 112 9.24 7.66 12.48
CA PRO A 112 10.69 7.83 12.59
C PRO A 112 11.46 7.37 11.35
N VAL A 113 10.86 6.46 10.57
CA VAL A 113 11.40 5.96 9.31
C VAL A 113 10.29 5.81 8.27
N PRO A 114 10.57 6.04 6.97
CA PRO A 114 9.64 5.71 5.91
C PRO A 114 9.54 4.19 5.74
N ARG A 115 8.31 3.71 5.47
CA ARG A 115 7.98 2.29 5.31
C ARG A 115 7.04 2.09 4.12
N LEU A 116 7.32 1.05 3.34
CA LEU A 116 6.45 0.47 2.32
C LEU A 116 6.20 -0.99 2.68
N ASP A 117 4.97 -1.47 2.52
CA ASP A 117 4.57 -2.86 2.80
C ASP A 117 4.93 -3.37 4.21
N GLY A 118 5.00 -2.44 5.16
CA GLY A 118 4.94 -2.75 6.59
C GLY A 118 3.51 -3.04 7.02
N TYR A 119 3.34 -3.45 8.27
CA TYR A 119 2.03 -3.67 8.85
C TYR A 119 1.89 -2.87 10.13
N SER A 120 0.65 -2.55 10.52
CA SER A 120 0.40 -1.89 11.80
C SER A 120 -0.78 -2.49 12.53
N VAL A 121 -0.76 -2.38 13.85
CA VAL A 121 -1.87 -2.79 14.70
C VAL A 121 -2.01 -1.81 15.85
N GLN A 122 -3.24 -1.42 16.14
CA GLN A 122 -3.57 -0.65 17.32
C GLN A 122 -3.99 -1.59 18.44
N ILE A 123 -3.38 -1.44 19.61
CA ILE A 123 -3.78 -2.10 20.86
C ILE A 123 -3.91 -1.02 21.92
N LYS A 124 -5.13 -0.78 22.39
CA LYS A 124 -5.46 0.31 23.30
C LYS A 124 -4.98 1.66 22.70
N ASN A 125 -4.19 2.42 23.45
CA ASN A 125 -3.63 3.71 23.02
C ASN A 125 -2.29 3.59 22.28
N LEU A 126 -1.80 2.37 22.05
CA LEU A 126 -0.53 2.15 21.39
C LEU A 126 -0.75 1.65 19.96
N PHE A 127 0.03 2.20 19.04
CA PHE A 127 0.05 1.83 17.64
C PHE A 127 1.43 1.27 17.29
N TYR A 128 1.47 -0.02 16.99
CA TYR A 128 2.69 -0.75 16.67
C TYR A 128 2.84 -0.81 15.16
N VAL A 129 3.98 -0.36 14.65
CA VAL A 129 4.31 -0.39 13.22
C VAL A 129 5.49 -1.32 12.98
N PHE A 130 5.21 -2.42 12.30
CA PHE A 130 6.12 -3.52 12.04
C PHE A 130 6.82 -3.35 10.70
N VAL A 131 8.15 -3.44 10.71
CA VAL A 131 9.01 -3.73 9.55
C VAL A 131 8.63 -2.95 8.28
N GLY A 132 8.95 -3.46 7.09
CA GLY A 132 8.69 -2.84 5.80
C GLY A 132 9.96 -2.39 5.10
N TYR A 133 9.80 -2.03 3.83
CA TYR A 133 10.86 -1.47 3.01
C TYR A 133 11.08 -0.01 3.31
N ARG A 134 12.34 0.41 3.40
CA ARG A 134 12.70 1.78 3.08
C ARG A 134 12.80 1.95 1.56
N ASN A 135 13.42 0.97 0.90
CA ASN A 135 13.61 0.84 -0.54
C ASN A 135 13.99 -0.62 -0.85
N LEU A 136 14.16 -0.98 -2.13
CA LEU A 136 14.44 -2.38 -2.51
C LEU A 136 15.72 -2.97 -1.89
N ASP A 137 16.69 -2.13 -1.49
CA ASP A 137 17.97 -2.53 -0.90
C ASP A 137 17.99 -2.48 0.62
N HIS A 138 16.90 -2.03 1.26
CA HIS A 138 16.85 -1.87 2.70
C HIS A 138 15.47 -2.20 3.27
N VAL A 139 15.47 -3.17 4.19
CA VAL A 139 14.32 -3.53 5.01
C VAL A 139 14.56 -3.18 6.46
N HIS A 140 13.49 -2.82 7.16
CA HIS A 140 13.50 -2.65 8.61
C HIS A 140 13.26 -3.99 9.30
N SER A 141 13.94 -4.21 10.43
CA SER A 141 13.79 -5.39 11.30
C SER A 141 13.46 -4.98 12.74
N HIS A 142 12.59 -3.97 12.88
CA HIS A 142 12.16 -3.43 14.17
C HIS A 142 10.69 -3.02 14.13
N VAL A 143 10.12 -2.90 15.31
CA VAL A 143 8.79 -2.35 15.59
C VAL A 143 8.98 -0.95 16.16
N ASP A 144 8.27 0.03 15.60
CA ASP A 144 8.13 1.36 16.20
C ASP A 144 6.77 1.45 16.91
N VAL A 145 6.73 2.08 18.08
CA VAL A 145 5.49 2.25 18.86
C VAL A 145 5.15 3.72 19.00
N TYR A 146 3.92 4.05 18.63
CA TYR A 146 3.33 5.38 18.79
C TYR A 146 2.29 5.35 19.91
N ASN A 147 2.27 6.38 20.75
CA ASN A 147 1.31 6.56 21.83
C ASN A 147 0.33 7.68 21.47
N PHE A 148 -0.94 7.33 21.31
CA PHE A 148 -2.01 8.29 21.04
C PHE A 148 -2.33 9.20 22.23
N SER A 149 -1.86 8.89 23.44
CA SER A 149 -2.17 9.69 24.63
C SER A 149 -1.33 10.97 24.72
N ASP A 150 -0.07 10.90 24.29
CA ASP A 150 0.87 12.04 24.27
C ASP A 150 1.27 12.46 22.85
N ASN A 151 0.73 11.77 21.85
CA ASN A 151 1.01 11.94 20.44
C ASN A 151 2.49 11.78 20.06
N THR A 152 3.23 10.88 20.71
CA THR A 152 4.67 10.66 20.44
C THR A 152 5.02 9.25 20.01
N TRP A 153 6.11 9.12 19.24
CA TRP A 153 6.80 7.84 19.04
C TRP A 153 7.64 7.54 20.27
N CYS A 154 7.21 6.58 21.09
CA CYS A 154 7.70 6.41 22.45
C CYS A 154 8.64 5.22 22.63
N ASP A 155 8.70 4.28 21.68
CA ASP A 155 9.49 3.05 21.82
C ASP A 155 9.89 2.43 20.48
N ARG A 156 10.95 1.62 20.52
CA ARG A 156 11.46 0.83 19.39
C ARG A 156 12.14 -0.43 19.89
N PHE A 157 11.86 -1.57 19.27
CA PHE A 157 12.54 -2.83 19.56
C PHE A 157 12.66 -3.74 18.34
N ASP A 158 13.67 -4.59 18.35
CA ASP A 158 14.00 -5.47 17.23
C ASP A 158 13.05 -6.67 17.11
N THR A 159 12.91 -7.14 15.88
CA THR A 159 12.17 -8.37 15.56
C THR A 159 13.11 -9.57 15.52
N PRO A 160 12.60 -10.81 15.65
CA PRO A 160 13.39 -12.01 15.41
C PRO A 160 14.06 -11.98 14.03
N LYS A 161 15.30 -12.47 13.94
CA LYS A 161 16.12 -12.39 12.71
C LYS A 161 15.52 -13.12 11.50
N ASP A 162 14.70 -14.14 11.75
CA ASP A 162 14.06 -14.96 10.73
C ASP A 162 12.55 -14.68 10.58
N MET A 163 12.06 -13.59 11.20
CA MET A 163 10.75 -13.04 10.87
C MET A 163 10.82 -12.33 9.53
N ALA A 164 9.75 -12.41 8.74
CA ALA A 164 9.66 -11.66 7.49
C ALA A 164 9.71 -10.15 7.75
N ASN A 165 10.19 -9.42 6.74
CA ASN A 165 10.37 -7.97 6.79
C ASN A 165 9.27 -7.19 6.08
N SER A 166 8.34 -7.84 5.38
CA SER A 166 7.24 -7.16 4.68
C SER A 166 6.15 -8.16 4.31
N HIS A 167 5.00 -7.66 3.85
CA HIS A 167 3.93 -8.50 3.30
C HIS A 167 3.44 -9.57 4.28
N LEU A 168 3.45 -9.22 5.56
CA LEU A 168 3.08 -10.09 6.67
C LEU A 168 1.56 -10.35 6.66
N GLY A 169 1.16 -11.54 7.07
CA GLY A 169 -0.17 -11.74 7.67
C GLY A 169 -0.10 -11.33 9.14
N VAL A 170 -1.00 -10.48 9.60
CA VAL A 170 -1.01 -10.02 11.00
C VAL A 170 -2.43 -10.02 11.55
N ALA A 171 -2.59 -10.49 12.79
CA ALA A 171 -3.83 -10.37 13.56
C ALA A 171 -3.52 -10.15 15.05
N THR A 172 -4.49 -9.69 15.84
CA THR A 172 -4.32 -9.48 17.28
C THR A 172 -5.56 -9.89 18.08
N ASP A 173 -5.34 -10.38 19.30
CA ASP A 173 -6.39 -10.62 20.31
C ASP A 173 -6.49 -9.47 21.34
N GLY A 174 -5.85 -8.33 21.07
CA GLY A 174 -5.83 -7.17 21.96
C GLY A 174 -4.68 -7.16 22.98
N ARG A 175 -3.82 -8.19 22.99
CA ARG A 175 -2.54 -8.19 23.72
C ARG A 175 -1.42 -8.85 22.93
N TYR A 176 -1.72 -9.97 22.29
CA TYR A 176 -0.77 -10.66 21.45
C TYR A 176 -0.96 -10.22 20.01
N VAL A 177 0.14 -10.02 19.31
CA VAL A 177 0.16 -9.81 17.86
C VAL A 177 0.70 -11.08 17.23
N TYR A 178 -0.08 -11.70 16.35
CA TYR A 178 0.29 -12.89 15.61
C TYR A 178 0.81 -12.46 14.24
N ILE A 179 2.04 -12.85 13.90
CA ILE A 179 2.72 -12.53 12.65
C ILE A 179 2.90 -13.85 11.89
N VAL A 180 2.43 -13.89 10.65
CA VAL A 180 2.41 -15.09 9.83
C VAL A 180 3.06 -14.79 8.49
N SER A 181 4.08 -15.58 8.16
CA SER A 181 4.64 -15.64 6.80
C SER A 181 5.07 -14.25 6.28
N GLY A 182 5.01 -14.03 4.96
CA GLY A 182 5.49 -12.82 4.30
C GLY A 182 6.87 -12.98 3.71
N GLN A 183 7.51 -11.85 3.35
CA GLN A 183 8.75 -11.84 2.60
C GLN A 183 9.97 -11.49 3.47
N ASN A 184 11.00 -12.33 3.43
CA ASN A 184 12.24 -12.09 4.16
C ASN A 184 13.27 -11.34 3.31
N GLY A 185 13.82 -10.24 3.83
CA GLY A 185 14.95 -9.54 3.25
C GLY A 185 14.61 -8.61 2.08
N THR A 186 15.67 -8.17 1.40
CA THR A 186 15.64 -7.17 0.33
C THR A 186 15.31 -7.77 -1.03
N GLN A 187 15.14 -6.92 -2.06
CA GLN A 187 15.10 -7.33 -3.47
C GLN A 187 14.02 -8.38 -3.81
N CYS A 188 12.82 -8.24 -3.24
CA CYS A 188 11.68 -9.08 -3.64
C CYS A 188 11.96 -10.59 -3.53
N ARG A 189 12.60 -11.02 -2.43
CA ARG A 189 12.90 -12.44 -2.13
C ARG A 189 11.64 -13.31 -2.01
N THR A 190 11.81 -14.60 -1.83
CA THR A 190 10.68 -15.54 -1.68
C THR A 190 9.93 -15.33 -0.35
N ALA A 191 8.68 -15.78 -0.34
CA ALA A 191 7.92 -15.87 0.90
C ALA A 191 8.48 -16.98 1.80
N ILE A 192 8.26 -16.87 3.11
CA ILE A 192 8.70 -17.84 4.12
C ILE A 192 7.52 -18.44 4.88
N THR A 193 7.72 -19.53 5.62
CA THR A 193 6.65 -20.17 6.42
C THR A 193 6.67 -19.79 7.90
N THR A 194 7.67 -19.03 8.37
CA THR A 194 7.85 -18.75 9.79
C THR A 194 6.70 -17.92 10.35
N CYS A 195 6.29 -18.25 11.57
CA CYS A 195 5.19 -17.60 12.29
C CYS A 195 5.63 -17.28 13.72
N PHE A 196 5.18 -16.14 14.23
CA PHE A 196 5.52 -15.63 15.55
C PHE A 196 4.30 -15.04 16.24
N SER A 197 4.37 -14.96 17.56
CA SER A 197 3.51 -14.09 18.36
C SER A 197 4.36 -13.17 19.21
N LEU A 198 3.98 -11.91 19.28
CA LEU A 198 4.55 -10.90 20.16
C LEU A 198 3.60 -10.69 21.35
N ASP A 199 4.11 -10.86 22.58
CA ASP A 199 3.45 -10.32 23.78
C ASP A 199 3.79 -8.83 23.88
N THR A 200 2.80 -7.94 23.68
CA THR A 200 3.06 -6.50 23.68
C THR A 200 3.31 -5.90 25.06
N GLU A 201 2.94 -6.60 26.14
CA GLU A 201 3.23 -6.15 27.50
C GLU A 201 4.68 -6.46 27.88
N THR A 202 5.18 -7.65 27.51
CA THR A 202 6.54 -8.08 27.89
C THR A 202 7.59 -7.89 26.80
N ARG A 203 7.18 -7.52 25.57
CA ARG A 203 8.03 -7.41 24.37
C ARG A 203 8.73 -8.71 24.01
N LYS A 204 8.11 -9.84 24.36
CA LYS A 204 8.69 -11.17 24.12
C LYS A 204 8.08 -11.77 22.88
N TRP A 205 8.96 -12.27 22.02
CA TRP A 205 8.61 -13.01 20.83
C TRP A 205 8.57 -14.51 21.13
N HIS A 206 7.53 -15.18 20.66
CA HIS A 206 7.39 -16.62 20.70
C HIS A 206 7.22 -17.15 19.27
N ARG A 207 7.87 -18.27 18.97
CA ARG A 207 7.68 -18.95 17.68
C ARG A 207 6.40 -19.77 17.72
N LEU A 208 5.65 -19.72 16.63
CA LEU A 208 4.49 -20.57 16.39
C LEU A 208 4.85 -21.66 15.36
N PRO A 209 4.06 -22.76 15.26
CA PRO A 209 4.21 -23.71 14.17
C PRO A 209 4.26 -23.02 12.81
N PRO A 210 5.18 -23.39 11.91
CA PRO A 210 5.28 -22.76 10.60
C PRO A 210 4.05 -23.10 9.74
N LEU A 211 3.69 -22.21 8.81
CA LEU A 211 2.65 -22.51 7.83
C LEU A 211 3.01 -23.76 6.99
N PRO A 212 2.01 -24.54 6.53
CA PRO A 212 2.24 -25.69 5.64
C PRO A 212 2.96 -25.33 4.32
N ALA A 213 2.78 -24.10 3.82
CA ALA A 213 3.48 -23.60 2.65
C ALA A 213 3.67 -22.07 2.70
N PRO A 214 4.68 -21.49 2.02
CA PRO A 214 4.95 -20.06 2.06
C PRO A 214 3.82 -19.22 1.47
N ARG A 215 3.52 -18.06 2.09
CA ARG A 215 2.51 -17.10 1.60
C ARG A 215 3.02 -15.67 1.60
N TYR A 216 2.86 -15.01 0.46
CA TYR A 216 3.15 -13.59 0.30
C TYR A 216 1.87 -12.77 0.46
N ALA A 217 1.86 -11.84 1.42
CA ALA A 217 0.71 -11.01 1.77
C ALA A 217 -0.61 -11.80 1.90
N PRO A 218 -0.66 -12.83 2.77
CA PRO A 218 -1.91 -13.53 3.05
C PRO A 218 -2.88 -12.62 3.80
N ALA A 219 -4.18 -12.88 3.60
CA ALA A 219 -5.20 -12.37 4.49
C ALA A 219 -5.14 -13.16 5.81
N THR A 220 -5.08 -12.47 6.95
CA THR A 220 -4.96 -13.09 8.26
C THR A 220 -5.91 -12.44 9.25
N GLN A 221 -6.64 -13.23 10.02
CA GLN A 221 -7.57 -12.73 11.02
C GLN A 221 -7.82 -13.75 12.14
N LEU A 222 -8.09 -13.29 13.36
CA LEU A 222 -8.61 -14.15 14.42
C LEU A 222 -10.12 -14.30 14.29
N TRP A 223 -10.60 -15.54 14.31
CA TRP A 223 -12.01 -15.87 14.30
C TRP A 223 -12.26 -17.15 15.11
N ARG A 224 -13.26 -17.14 16.00
CA ARG A 224 -13.63 -18.28 16.86
C ARG A 224 -12.44 -18.92 17.60
N GLY A 225 -11.53 -18.09 18.13
CA GLY A 225 -10.35 -18.55 18.88
C GLY A 225 -9.24 -19.18 18.04
N ARG A 226 -9.33 -19.07 16.71
CA ARG A 226 -8.32 -19.58 15.77
C ARG A 226 -7.77 -18.44 14.93
N LEU A 227 -6.49 -18.55 14.59
CA LEU A 227 -5.81 -17.69 13.63
C LEU A 227 -6.00 -18.26 12.24
N HIS A 228 -6.81 -17.58 11.43
CA HIS A 228 -7.09 -17.94 10.05
C HIS A 228 -6.12 -17.23 9.11
N VAL A 229 -5.61 -17.98 8.13
CA VAL A 229 -4.66 -17.50 7.12
C VAL A 229 -5.12 -18.02 5.78
N MET A 230 -5.40 -17.13 4.84
CA MET A 230 -5.93 -17.51 3.53
C MET A 230 -5.45 -16.61 2.41
N GLY A 231 -5.51 -17.13 1.19
CA GLY A 231 -5.14 -16.38 0.00
C GLY A 231 -3.64 -16.18 -0.08
N GLY A 232 -3.22 -14.95 -0.38
CA GLY A 232 -1.83 -14.62 -0.65
C GLY A 232 -1.36 -15.11 -2.02
N SER A 233 -0.13 -14.78 -2.37
CA SER A 233 0.58 -15.49 -3.44
C SER A 233 1.42 -16.63 -2.87
N LYS A 234 1.65 -17.68 -3.67
CA LYS A 234 2.59 -18.77 -3.36
C LYS A 234 4.03 -18.24 -3.30
N GLU A 235 4.99 -19.12 -3.06
CA GLU A 235 6.42 -18.78 -2.88
C GLU A 235 7.01 -17.89 -3.99
N ASN A 236 6.55 -18.07 -5.24
CA ASN A 236 6.96 -17.27 -6.40
C ASN A 236 6.39 -15.83 -6.42
N ARG A 237 5.57 -15.47 -5.42
CA ARG A 237 4.89 -14.17 -5.23
C ARG A 237 3.93 -13.76 -6.36
N HIS A 238 3.66 -14.67 -7.30
CA HIS A 238 2.84 -14.40 -8.47
C HIS A 238 1.61 -15.30 -8.50
N THR A 239 1.77 -16.60 -8.26
CA THR A 239 0.66 -17.54 -8.33
C THR A 239 -0.29 -17.34 -7.16
N PRO A 240 -1.57 -17.01 -7.40
CA PRO A 240 -2.55 -16.88 -6.33
C PRO A 240 -2.70 -18.20 -5.55
N GLY A 241 -2.66 -18.14 -4.22
CA GLY A 241 -3.03 -19.24 -3.33
C GLY A 241 -4.51 -19.21 -3.04
N LEU A 242 -5.19 -20.36 -3.10
CA LEU A 242 -6.60 -20.50 -2.67
C LEU A 242 -6.69 -21.09 -1.25
N ASP A 243 -5.56 -21.58 -0.74
CA ASP A 243 -5.49 -22.31 0.50
C ASP A 243 -5.93 -21.43 1.67
N HIS A 244 -6.61 -22.07 2.62
CA HIS A 244 -7.07 -21.48 3.87
C HIS A 244 -6.69 -22.46 4.97
N TRP A 245 -5.96 -21.96 5.97
CA TRP A 245 -5.58 -22.73 7.14
C TRP A 245 -5.96 -21.99 8.42
N SER A 246 -6.12 -22.76 9.48
CA SER A 246 -6.33 -22.19 10.81
C SER A 246 -5.58 -22.96 11.89
N ILE A 247 -5.20 -22.26 12.95
CA ILE A 247 -4.56 -22.82 14.15
C ILE A 247 -5.21 -22.21 15.38
N ALA A 248 -5.57 -23.00 16.38
CA ALA A 248 -6.08 -22.49 17.65
C ALA A 248 -4.97 -21.77 18.41
N VAL A 249 -5.26 -20.57 18.87
CA VAL A 249 -4.31 -19.76 19.63
C VAL A 249 -4.93 -19.25 20.92
N LYS A 250 -4.14 -19.23 21.99
CA LYS A 250 -4.51 -18.62 23.26
C LYS A 250 -3.26 -18.13 23.97
N ASN A 251 -3.30 -16.89 24.45
CA ASN A 251 -2.22 -16.25 25.18
C ASN A 251 -0.86 -16.32 24.43
N GLY A 252 -0.86 -16.03 23.13
CA GLY A 252 0.36 -16.07 22.32
C GLY A 252 0.96 -17.46 22.10
N LYS A 253 0.18 -18.53 22.30
CA LYS A 253 0.62 -19.90 22.06
C LYS A 253 -0.35 -20.63 21.15
N ALA A 254 0.19 -21.48 20.29
CA ALA A 254 -0.59 -22.46 19.55
C ALA A 254 -1.09 -23.56 20.51
N LEU A 255 -2.35 -23.96 20.34
CA LEU A 255 -2.97 -25.05 21.09
C LEU A 255 -3.04 -26.35 20.28
N ASP A 256 -2.89 -26.25 18.96
CA ASP A 256 -2.88 -27.36 18.02
C ASP A 256 -1.94 -27.07 16.83
N GLU A 257 -2.02 -27.90 15.80
CA GLU A 257 -1.31 -27.72 14.53
C GLU A 257 -2.20 -27.02 13.49
N TRP A 258 -1.57 -26.51 12.43
CA TRP A 258 -2.30 -25.95 11.30
C TRP A 258 -3.20 -27.00 10.65
N ARG A 259 -4.49 -26.70 10.55
CA ARG A 259 -5.45 -27.52 9.80
C ARG A 259 -5.89 -26.81 8.53
N THR A 260 -6.24 -27.59 7.51
CA THR A 260 -6.83 -27.08 6.27
C THR A 260 -8.31 -26.78 6.48
N GLU A 261 -8.74 -25.62 6.04
CA GLU A 261 -10.12 -25.15 6.04
C GLU A 261 -10.65 -25.08 4.60
N THR A 262 -11.92 -24.71 4.44
CA THR A 262 -12.52 -24.48 3.12
C THR A 262 -11.72 -23.41 2.35
N PRO A 263 -11.22 -23.71 1.14
CA PRO A 263 -10.43 -22.78 0.35
C PRO A 263 -11.27 -21.57 -0.07
N ILE A 264 -10.60 -20.44 -0.27
CA ILE A 264 -11.29 -19.23 -0.73
C ILE A 264 -11.55 -19.30 -2.24
N PRO A 265 -12.70 -18.79 -2.72
CA PRO A 265 -13.07 -18.89 -4.14
C PRO A 265 -12.13 -18.11 -5.06
N ARG A 266 -11.47 -17.06 -4.54
CA ARG A 266 -10.46 -16.27 -5.27
C ARG A 266 -9.25 -15.96 -4.39
N GLY A 267 -8.09 -16.39 -4.88
CA GLY A 267 -6.79 -16.22 -4.23
C GLY A 267 -6.10 -14.91 -4.54
N GLY A 268 -4.90 -14.71 -4.02
CA GLY A 268 -4.04 -13.59 -4.38
C GLY A 268 -3.63 -12.73 -3.19
N PRO A 269 -2.61 -11.89 -3.37
CA PRO A 269 -2.00 -11.12 -2.29
C PRO A 269 -2.79 -9.85 -1.96
N HIS A 270 -2.42 -9.24 -0.84
CA HIS A 270 -2.90 -7.92 -0.39
C HIS A 270 -4.41 -7.85 -0.16
N ARG A 271 -5.04 -8.98 0.18
CA ARG A 271 -6.45 -9.03 0.55
C ARG A 271 -6.63 -8.56 2.00
N ALA A 272 -7.62 -7.71 2.23
CA ALA A 272 -8.05 -7.35 3.58
C ALA A 272 -8.95 -8.45 4.15
N CYS A 273 -8.91 -8.63 5.47
CA CYS A 273 -9.80 -9.57 6.15
C CYS A 273 -10.31 -9.01 7.47
N VAL A 274 -11.61 -9.08 7.67
CA VAL A 274 -12.28 -8.61 8.89
C VAL A 274 -13.32 -9.62 9.35
N VAL A 275 -13.58 -9.67 10.65
CA VAL A 275 -14.70 -10.42 11.21
C VAL A 275 -15.84 -9.46 11.51
N VAL A 276 -17.03 -9.73 10.98
CA VAL A 276 -18.26 -8.97 11.22
C VAL A 276 -19.40 -9.96 11.41
N ASP A 277 -20.19 -9.80 12.48
CA ASP A 277 -21.32 -10.67 12.80
C ASP A 277 -21.00 -12.17 12.73
N ASP A 278 -19.90 -12.57 13.38
CA ASP A 278 -19.36 -13.94 13.39
C ASP A 278 -19.09 -14.53 11.99
N ARG A 279 -18.80 -13.67 11.02
CA ARG A 279 -18.44 -14.06 9.66
C ARG A 279 -17.11 -13.45 9.26
N LEU A 280 -16.34 -14.21 8.49
CA LEU A 280 -15.06 -13.79 7.97
C LEU A 280 -15.25 -13.22 6.56
N LEU A 281 -14.93 -11.93 6.41
CA LEU A 281 -15.06 -11.19 5.15
C LEU A 281 -13.68 -10.97 4.55
N VAL A 282 -13.48 -11.44 3.31
CA VAL A 282 -12.24 -11.22 2.55
C VAL A 282 -12.52 -10.23 1.43
N ILE A 283 -11.78 -9.13 1.42
CA ILE A 283 -12.12 -7.94 0.62
C ILE A 283 -10.94 -7.52 -0.25
N GLY A 284 -11.23 -7.22 -1.52
CA GLY A 284 -10.28 -6.62 -2.45
C GLY A 284 -9.08 -7.54 -2.73
N GLY A 285 -7.89 -6.96 -2.80
CA GLY A 285 -6.65 -7.64 -3.18
C GLY A 285 -6.31 -7.51 -4.65
N GLN A 286 -5.13 -8.01 -5.00
CA GLN A 286 -4.60 -7.91 -6.35
C GLN A 286 -5.06 -9.10 -7.21
N GLU A 287 -5.69 -8.82 -8.36
CA GLU A 287 -6.11 -9.81 -9.36
C GLU A 287 -5.47 -9.48 -10.74
N GLY A 288 -4.60 -10.35 -11.26
CA GLY A 288 -3.82 -10.13 -12.50
C GLY A 288 -2.83 -8.93 -12.42
N ASP A 289 -1.89 -8.70 -13.33
CA ASP A 289 -0.97 -9.62 -13.98
C ASP A 289 0.43 -8.98 -13.86
N PHE A 290 1.27 -9.43 -12.92
CA PHE A 290 2.71 -9.17 -13.01
C PHE A 290 3.28 -10.15 -14.04
N MET A 291 2.93 -10.00 -15.32
CA MET A 291 3.64 -10.74 -16.35
C MET A 291 5.10 -10.31 -16.31
N ALA A 292 5.96 -11.21 -15.86
CA ALA A 292 7.39 -11.05 -16.03
C ALA A 292 7.62 -10.84 -17.53
N LYS A 293 8.17 -9.68 -17.91
CA LYS A 293 8.52 -9.43 -19.30
C LYS A 293 9.43 -10.57 -19.78
N PRO A 294 9.12 -11.26 -20.89
CA PRO A 294 9.99 -12.27 -21.47
C PRO A 294 11.42 -11.71 -21.62
N GLY A 295 12.42 -12.39 -21.04
CA GLY A 295 13.81 -11.93 -21.01
C GLY A 295 14.21 -11.02 -19.85
N SER A 296 13.30 -10.71 -18.91
CA SER A 296 13.69 -10.02 -17.68
C SER A 296 14.39 -10.99 -16.73
N PRO A 297 15.58 -10.63 -16.18
CA PRO A 297 16.12 -11.39 -15.07
C PRO A 297 15.10 -11.38 -13.94
N ILE A 298 14.87 -12.58 -13.39
CA ILE A 298 13.84 -12.90 -12.41
C ILE A 298 13.80 -11.82 -11.30
N PHE A 299 12.59 -11.30 -11.02
CA PHE A 299 12.25 -10.39 -9.90
C PHE A 299 12.69 -8.91 -9.95
N LYS A 300 12.35 -8.16 -11.00
CA LYS A 300 12.31 -6.67 -10.90
C LYS A 300 10.88 -6.15 -10.93
N CYS A 301 10.48 -5.45 -9.87
CA CYS A 301 9.22 -4.72 -9.80
C CYS A 301 9.23 -3.62 -10.87
N SER A 302 8.34 -3.72 -11.86
CA SER A 302 8.24 -2.74 -12.95
C SER A 302 7.43 -1.53 -12.49
N ARG A 303 8.05 -0.34 -12.55
CA ARG A 303 7.36 0.94 -12.32
C ARG A 303 6.44 1.26 -13.49
N ARG A 304 5.25 0.68 -13.54
CA ARG A 304 4.13 1.23 -14.34
C ARG A 304 2.96 1.54 -13.42
N LYS A 305 2.54 2.81 -13.45
CA LYS A 305 1.32 3.29 -12.79
C LYS A 305 0.13 2.85 -13.65
N GLU A 306 -0.44 1.70 -13.35
CA GLU A 306 -1.79 1.37 -13.79
C GLU A 306 -2.68 1.36 -12.55
N VAL A 307 -3.70 2.21 -12.56
CA VAL A 307 -4.67 2.33 -11.47
C VAL A 307 -5.85 1.42 -11.83
N TYR A 308 -6.04 0.34 -11.07
CA TYR A 308 -7.25 -0.48 -11.15
C TYR A 308 -8.07 -0.28 -9.88
N ARG A 309 -9.35 0.09 -10.04
CA ARG A 309 -10.35 0.09 -8.96
C ARG A 309 -11.00 -1.30 -8.96
N LEU A 310 -10.77 -2.09 -7.91
CA LEU A 310 -11.47 -3.35 -7.70
C LEU A 310 -12.28 -3.25 -6.40
N ILE A 311 -13.61 -3.19 -6.54
CA ILE A 311 -14.56 -3.46 -5.46
C ILE A 311 -14.98 -4.92 -5.66
N SER A 312 -14.43 -5.83 -4.87
CA SER A 312 -14.92 -7.21 -4.81
C SER A 312 -14.89 -7.65 -3.35
N LEU A 313 -16.07 -7.94 -2.83
CA LEU A 313 -16.32 -8.44 -1.48
C LEU A 313 -16.73 -9.90 -1.61
N PHE A 314 -16.04 -10.80 -0.91
CA PHE A 314 -16.40 -12.21 -0.84
C PHE A 314 -16.83 -12.59 0.58
N LEU A 315 -17.98 -13.25 0.67
CA LEU A 315 -18.54 -13.81 1.90
C LEU A 315 -18.17 -15.29 1.96
N LEU A 316 -17.58 -15.73 3.08
CA LEU A 316 -17.38 -17.16 3.36
C LEU A 316 -18.41 -17.57 4.43
N ASP A 317 -19.50 -18.22 4.00
CA ASP A 317 -20.45 -18.88 4.88
C ASP A 317 -20.20 -20.39 4.88
N HIS A 318 -20.45 -21.04 6.02
CA HIS A 318 -20.27 -22.47 6.20
C HIS A 318 -21.22 -23.26 5.28
N ILE A 319 -20.70 -24.07 4.36
CA ILE A 319 -21.46 -25.17 3.77
C ILE A 319 -21.18 -26.39 4.63
N GLY A 320 -22.09 -26.68 5.56
CA GLY A 320 -22.08 -27.95 6.29
C GLY A 320 -22.57 -29.09 5.39
N PHE A 321 -21.88 -30.23 5.44
CA PHE A 321 -22.48 -31.54 5.23
C PHE A 321 -22.50 -32.26 6.56
#